data_AF-A0A7N2L6D6-F1
#
_entry.id   AF-A0A7N2L6D6-F1
#
_cell.length_a   1.000
_cell.length_b   1.000
_cell.length_c   1.000
_cell.angle_alpha   90.00
_cell.angle_beta   90.00
_cell.angle_gamma   90.00
#
_symmetry.space_group_name_H-M   'P 1'
#
loop_
_entity.id
_entity.type
_entity.pdbx_description
1 polymer ?
#
loop_
_entity_poly.entity_id
_entity_poly.type
_entity_poly.pdbx_seq_one_letter_code
_entity_poly.pdbx_strand_id
1 'polypeptide(L)'
;MLVVAGAIKCENLDKNTCTFAVSSSGKRCVLEKHVKRSGEEAYTCRTSEIEADKLRDLIETDQCIKGCGLDRKTLGISSDSSP
;
A
#
# COMPACT_ATOMS: atom_id res chain seq x y z
N MET A 1 -11.33 10.52 -13.02
CA MET A 1 -11.30 11.30 -11.78
C MET A 1 -9.85 11.34 -11.31
N LEU A 2 -9.20 12.51 -11.32
CA LEU A 2 -7.94 12.72 -10.60
C LEU A 2 -8.29 13.30 -9.23
N VAL A 3 -7.92 12.62 -8.15
CA VAL A 3 -7.93 13.24 -6.83
C VAL A 3 -6.64 14.05 -6.74
N VAL A 4 -6.73 15.38 -6.79
CA VAL A 4 -5.60 16.27 -6.49
C VAL A 4 -5.46 16.36 -4.97
N ALA A 5 -4.91 15.31 -4.37
CA ALA A 5 -4.24 15.42 -3.09
C ALA A 5 -2.77 15.71 -3.41
N GLY A 6 -2.09 16.58 -2.65
CA GLY A 6 -0.66 16.83 -2.87
C GLY A 6 0.12 15.52 -3.03
N ALA A 7 1.21 15.56 -3.80
CA ALA A 7 2.11 14.45 -4.11
C ALA A 7 2.01 13.28 -3.12
N ILE A 8 1.53 12.12 -3.59
CA ILE A 8 1.26 10.96 -2.73
C ILE A 8 2.57 10.54 -2.07
N LYS A 9 2.55 10.52 -0.74
CA LYS A 9 3.58 9.96 0.13
C LYS A 9 2.98 8.76 0.84
N CYS A 10 3.59 7.59 0.69
CA CYS A 10 3.10 6.35 1.27
C CYS A 10 2.93 6.47 2.79
N GLU A 11 3.83 7.19 3.45
CA GLU A 11 3.88 7.37 4.90
C GLU A 11 2.66 8.14 5.46
N ASN A 12 1.92 8.84 4.60
CA ASN A 12 0.70 9.58 4.97
C ASN A 12 -0.59 8.80 4.67
N LEU A 13 -0.49 7.59 4.11
CA LEU A 13 -1.64 6.79 3.72
C LEU A 13 -2.11 5.88 4.87
N ASP A 14 -3.41 5.63 4.91
CA ASP A 14 -3.99 4.65 5.81
C ASP A 14 -3.77 3.22 5.30
N LYS A 15 -4.07 2.25 6.16
CA LYS A 15 -3.89 0.81 5.89
C LYS A 15 -4.57 0.32 4.61
N ASN A 16 -5.77 0.82 4.29
CA ASN A 16 -6.61 0.34 3.19
C ASN A 16 -6.26 0.97 1.84
N THR A 17 -5.53 2.10 1.86
CA THR A 17 -5.08 2.79 0.66
C THR A 17 -3.61 2.47 0.35
N CYS A 18 -2.78 2.27 1.38
CA CYS A 18 -1.35 1.99 1.27
C CYS A 18 -1.01 0.89 0.25
N THR A 19 -1.55 -0.31 0.40
CA THR A 19 -1.17 -1.48 -0.42
C THR A 19 -1.50 -1.33 -1.92
N PHE A 20 -2.35 -0.35 -2.26
CA PHE A 20 -2.84 -0.12 -3.61
C PHE A 20 -2.42 1.25 -4.16
N ALA A 21 -1.40 1.86 -3.57
CA ALA A 21 -0.94 3.19 -3.94
C ALA A 21 0.45 3.17 -4.60
N VAL A 22 0.67 4.16 -5.46
CA VAL A 22 1.94 4.51 -6.06
C VAL A 22 2.25 5.96 -5.68
N SER A 23 3.41 6.16 -5.08
CA SER A 23 3.88 7.49 -4.68
C SER A 23 4.10 8.42 -5.86
N SER A 24 4.23 9.71 -5.56
CA SER A 24 4.72 10.72 -6.51
C SER A 24 6.08 10.41 -7.13
N SER A 25 6.95 9.69 -6.40
CA SER A 25 8.23 9.20 -6.91
C SER A 25 8.12 8.01 -7.86
N GLY A 26 6.91 7.50 -8.11
CA GLY A 26 6.65 6.34 -8.98
C GLY A 26 7.01 5.02 -8.33
N LYS A 27 7.06 4.96 -7.00
CA LYS A 27 7.36 3.75 -6.25
C LYS A 27 6.09 3.20 -5.62
N ARG A 28 5.95 1.87 -5.58
CA ARG A 28 4.81 1.23 -4.92
C ARG A 28 4.88 1.43 -3.42
N CYS A 29 3.75 1.70 -2.79
CA CYS A 29 3.64 1.72 -1.34
C CYS A 29 3.52 0.29 -0.79
N VAL A 30 4.15 0.01 0.34
CA VAL A 30 4.11 -1.27 1.04
C VAL A 30 3.61 -1.08 2.46
N LEU A 31 2.71 -1.97 2.88
CA LEU A 31 2.20 -2.01 4.24
C LEU A 31 2.97 -3.05 5.03
N GLU A 32 3.82 -2.59 5.94
CA GLU A 32 4.55 -3.47 6.84
C GLU A 32 3.73 -3.75 8.10
N LYS A 33 3.77 -4.99 8.56
CA LYS A 33 3.17 -5.43 9.83
C LYS A 33 4.28 -5.65 10.85
N HIS A 34 4.13 -5.06 12.03
CA HIS A 34 5.06 -5.20 13.14
C HIS A 34 4.29 -5.54 14.41
N VAL A 35 4.83 -6.42 15.24
CA VAL A 35 4.21 -6.75 16.54
C VAL A 35 4.87 -5.91 17.62
N LYS A 36 4.10 -5.10 18.34
CA LYS A 36 4.61 -4.33 19.48
C LYS A 36 4.98 -5.28 20.62
N ARG A 37 5.81 -4.82 21.56
CA ARG A 37 6.12 -5.57 22.80
C ARG A 37 4.86 -5.94 23.62
N SER A 38 3.76 -5.21 23.43
CA SER A 38 2.45 -5.52 24.04
C SER A 38 1.69 -6.68 23.38
N GLY A 39 2.19 -7.25 22.28
CA GLY A 39 1.48 -8.25 21.47
C GLY A 39 0.48 -7.65 20.48
N GLU A 40 0.34 -6.31 20.45
CA GLU A 40 -0.55 -5.61 19.51
C GLU A 40 0.07 -5.54 18.10
N GLU A 41 -0.73 -5.85 17.09
CA GLU A 41 -0.34 -5.68 15.68
C GLU A 41 -0.37 -4.20 15.29
N ALA A 42 0.78 -3.68 14.88
CA ALA A 42 0.93 -2.36 14.30
C ALA A 42 1.18 -2.47 12.80
N TYR A 43 0.71 -1.47 12.06
CA TYR A 43 0.96 -1.36 10.64
C TYR A 43 1.66 -0.05 10.33
N THR A 44 2.57 -0.05 9.37
CA THR A 44 3.25 1.15 8.89
C THR A 44 3.31 1.11 7.39
N CYS A 45 2.84 2.18 6.74
CA CYS A 45 2.97 2.32 5.30
C CYS A 45 4.32 2.97 4.98
N ARG A 46 5.04 2.39 4.03
CA ARG A 46 6.33 2.92 3.56
C ARG A 46 6.39 2.90 2.04
N THR A 47 7.21 3.78 1.49
CA THR A 47 7.59 3.70 0.09
C THR A 47 8.54 2.52 -0.13
N SER A 48 8.17 1.55 -0.97
CA SER A 48 9.04 0.43 -1.33
C SER A 48 10.12 0.85 -2.32
N GLU A 49 11.08 -0.03 -2.60
CA GLU A 49 12.07 0.17 -3.67
C GLU A 49 11.55 -0.23 -5.05
N ILE A 50 10.33 -0.80 -5.12
CA ILE A 50 9.73 -1.32 -6.35
C ILE A 50 9.16 -0.15 -7.16
N GLU A 51 9.70 0.08 -8.34
CA GLU A 51 9.17 1.06 -9.29
C GLU A 51 7.88 0.57 -9.95
N ALA A 52 6.91 1.46 -10.07
CA ALA A 52 5.68 1.22 -10.81
C ALA A 52 5.86 1.74 -12.25
N ASP A 53 5.78 0.84 -13.23
CA ASP A 53 5.97 1.20 -14.63
C ASP A 53 4.94 2.26 -15.07
N LYS A 54 5.42 3.47 -15.39
CA LYS A 54 4.65 4.65 -15.87
C LYS A 54 3.54 5.15 -14.94
N LEU A 55 3.34 4.55 -13.76
CA LEU A 55 2.35 4.98 -12.79
C LEU A 55 3.00 5.88 -11.74
N ARG A 56 2.35 6.99 -11.41
CA ARG A 56 2.74 7.93 -10.35
C ARG A 56 1.49 8.58 -9.79
N ASP A 57 1.51 8.93 -8.51
CA ASP A 57 0.40 9.62 -7.85
C ASP A 57 -0.96 8.95 -8.10
N LEU A 58 -1.00 7.63 -7.90
CA LEU A 58 -2.20 6.81 -8.14
C LEU A 58 -2.55 6.01 -6.89
N ILE A 59 -3.84 6.02 -6.53
CA ILE A 59 -4.44 5.06 -5.61
C ILE A 59 -5.46 4.27 -6.40
N GLU A 60 -5.32 2.95 -6.44
CA GLU A 60 -6.26 2.11 -7.19
C GLU A 60 -7.67 2.23 -6.61
N THR A 61 -8.65 2.24 -7.51
CA THR A 61 -10.06 2.30 -7.16
C THR A 61 -10.60 0.92 -6.80
N ASP A 62 -11.72 0.89 -6.07
CA ASP A 62 -12.40 -0.38 -5.75
C ASP A 62 -12.79 -1.16 -7.00
N GLN A 63 -13.11 -0.46 -8.08
CA GLN A 63 -13.43 -1.08 -9.36
C GLN A 63 -12.21 -1.81 -9.94
N CYS A 64 -11.02 -1.20 -9.88
CA CYS A 64 -9.78 -1.85 -10.31
C CYS A 64 -9.46 -3.07 -9.44
N ILE A 65 -9.52 -2.89 -8.11
CA ILE A 65 -9.23 -3.94 -7.13
C ILE A 65 -10.18 -5.15 -7.32
N LYS A 66 -11.49 -4.90 -7.44
CA LYS A 66 -12.49 -5.95 -7.70
C LYS A 66 -12.33 -6.56 -9.09
N GLY A 67 -11.94 -5.78 -10.10
CA GLY A 67 -11.64 -6.26 -11.44
C GLY A 67 -10.48 -7.26 -11.46
N CYS A 68 -9.51 -7.10 -10.55
CA CYS A 68 -8.44 -8.07 -10.31
C CYS A 68 -8.85 -9.25 -9.41
N GLY A 69 -10.08 -9.29 -8.91
CA GLY A 69 -10.54 -10.30 -7.95
C GLY A 69 -9.96 -10.15 -6.54
N LEU A 70 -9.43 -8.97 -6.20
CA LEU A 70 -8.86 -8.68 -4.90
C LEU A 70 -9.88 -7.95 -4.00
N ASP A 71 -9.61 -7.92 -2.69
CA ASP A 71 -10.35 -7.12 -1.71
C ASP A 71 -9.37 -6.33 -0.83
N ARG A 72 -9.72 -5.09 -0.49
CA ARG A 72 -8.85 -4.19 0.31
C ARG A 72 -8.54 -4.73 1.71
N LYS A 73 -9.38 -5.63 2.23
CA LYS A 73 -9.21 -6.29 3.53
C LYS A 73 -8.30 -7.51 3.43
N THR A 74 -8.07 -8.03 2.23
CA THR A 74 -7.10 -9.08 1.98
C THR A 74 -5.72 -8.43 1.96
N LEU A 75 -5.17 -8.20 3.14
CA LEU A 75 -3.77 -7.87 3.29
C LEU A 75 -3.02 -9.07 2.75
N GLY A 76 -2.34 -8.92 1.61
CA GLY A 76 -1.41 -9.92 1.10
C GLY A 76 -0.28 -10.08 2.09
N ILE A 77 -0.47 -10.96 3.06
CA ILE A 77 0.54 -11.31 4.04
C ILE A 77 1.54 -12.20 3.30
N SER A 78 2.50 -11.60 2.61
CA SER A 78 3.76 -12.29 2.33
C SER A 78 4.50 -12.39 3.66
N SER A 79 4.07 -13.34 4.48
CA SER A 79 4.87 -13.84 5.59
C SER A 79 5.97 -14.69 4.98
N ASP A 80 7.16 -14.11 4.81
CA ASP A 80 8.39 -14.91 4.81
C ASP A 80 8.56 -15.47 6.23
N SER A 81 7.77 -16.50 6.56
CA SER A 81 8.07 -17.43 7.62
C SER A 81 9.01 -18.48 7.05
N SER A 82 10.29 -18.14 6.90
CA SER A 82 11.31 -19.16 6.69
C SER A 82 11.59 -19.86 8.02
N PRO A 83 11.52 -21.20 8.09
CA PRO A 83 11.92 -21.98 9.26
C PRO A 83 13.41 -21.90 9.56
#